data_AF-A0A357AHF3-F1
#
_entry.id   AF-A0A357AHF3-F1
#
_cell.length_a   1.000
_cell.length_b   1.000
_cell.length_c   1.000
_cell.angle_alpha   90.00
_cell.angle_beta   90.00
_cell.angle_gamma   90.00
#
_symmetry.space_group_name_H-M   'P 1'
#
loop_
_entity.id
_entity.type
_entity.pdbx_description
1 polymer ?
#
loop_
_entity_poly.entity_id
_entity_poly.type
_entity_poly.pdbx_seq_one_letter_code
_entity_poly.pdbx_strand_id
1 'polypeptide(L)'
;MAMKQKLTILSCTLAWTISLFTACGFKPNEVEEYSMDSGNNSNTFTILASGTETIQNQLSDQEKLDHEIKGLCLILSPYLDLENKLFAGEENADFLQKTLLKIENTGEPIPVSDWEKAIRIIFSFENKDHLSVNMYISDFEENGVIERQYAVSGLMKLLTLRYPDLTLESNYDNVKKSEIIPDLDDISDPYQILIRQAYCLGFADITVDSERLFRPQSPLNSGEAVSMLYRVLTNLGLPQTAHEDYLKASHTALLSSAPNTSVESFEIFSLEDITTEYDIYLSNLKKLNNSTARKKLDLLRTAESIIYCGSENEIYDENLALEQWRQILHEIFGIEPEKIEPHLCYETNGTLPYDVAAISIFTLLETDKSNVAKDANSEELENARNVIPQFDTARDKSKFAQMFSSGLLDGLYQIPGFTPQRPVNKAEALLVVKRLIQKMSI
;
A
#
# COMPACT_ATOMS: atom_id res chain seq x y z
N MET A 1 46.59 23.06 -35.36
CA MET A 1 45.87 23.00 -36.65
C MET A 1 44.53 22.33 -36.35
N ALA A 2 43.48 23.15 -36.25
CA ALA A 2 42.19 22.77 -35.71
C ALA A 2 41.24 22.35 -36.83
N MET A 3 40.46 21.29 -36.62
CA MET A 3 39.29 20.98 -37.45
C MET A 3 38.05 20.93 -36.55
N LYS A 4 37.27 22.01 -36.61
CA LYS A 4 35.93 22.14 -36.04
C LYS A 4 34.94 21.42 -36.95
N GLN A 5 34.20 20.45 -36.43
CA GLN A 5 32.95 19.99 -37.04
C GLN A 5 31.80 20.83 -36.51
N LYS A 6 31.09 21.50 -37.42
CA LYS A 6 29.85 22.24 -37.17
C LYS A 6 28.69 21.25 -37.19
N LEU A 7 27.93 21.18 -36.10
CA LEU A 7 26.62 20.54 -36.05
C LEU A 7 25.55 21.64 -36.23
N THR A 8 24.71 21.49 -37.25
CA THR A 8 23.65 22.42 -37.60
C THR A 8 22.36 22.01 -36.88
N ILE A 9 21.83 22.91 -36.06
CA ILE A 9 20.55 22.79 -35.37
C ILE A 9 19.44 23.11 -36.38
N LEU A 10 18.48 22.20 -36.56
CA LEU A 10 17.24 22.46 -37.30
C LEU A 10 16.09 22.56 -36.30
N SER A 11 15.60 23.78 -36.10
CA SER A 11 14.42 24.11 -35.31
C SER A 11 13.15 23.85 -36.12
N CYS A 12 12.25 23.00 -35.62
CA CYS A 12 10.88 22.90 -36.12
C CYS A 12 9.92 23.39 -35.04
N THR A 13 9.50 24.64 -35.19
CA THR A 13 8.33 25.25 -34.57
C THR A 13 7.07 24.61 -35.14
N LEU A 14 6.20 24.02 -34.30
CA LEU A 14 4.83 23.68 -34.69
C LEU A 14 3.84 24.55 -33.91
N ALA A 15 3.08 25.30 -34.69
CA ALA A 15 2.15 26.33 -34.26
C ALA A 15 0.86 25.73 -33.71
N TRP A 16 0.34 26.40 -32.68
CA TRP A 16 -1.01 26.27 -32.16
C TRP A 16 -2.06 26.66 -33.22
N THR A 17 -3.12 25.85 -33.34
CA THR A 17 -4.40 26.30 -33.90
C THR A 17 -5.54 25.89 -32.97
N ILE A 18 -6.15 26.93 -32.41
CA ILE A 18 -7.41 26.94 -31.65
C ILE A 18 -8.56 26.80 -32.66
N SER A 19 -9.50 25.90 -32.39
CA SER A 19 -10.81 25.90 -33.04
C SER A 19 -11.91 25.85 -31.98
N LEU A 20 -12.57 27.01 -31.79
CA LEU A 20 -13.88 27.13 -31.17
C LEU A 20 -14.93 26.48 -32.09
N PHE A 21 -15.84 25.69 -31.51
CA PHE A 21 -17.21 25.58 -32.04
C PHE A 21 -18.22 25.65 -30.90
N THR A 22 -19.04 26.69 -30.97
CA THR A 22 -20.23 26.92 -30.16
C THR A 22 -21.48 26.35 -30.83
N ALA A 23 -22.33 25.76 -29.99
CA ALA A 23 -23.79 25.86 -29.95
C ALA A 23 -24.66 25.28 -31.08
N CYS A 24 -25.50 24.30 -30.71
CA CYS A 24 -26.97 24.18 -30.86
C CYS A 24 -27.34 22.82 -30.20
N GLY A 25 -28.26 22.66 -29.25
CA GLY A 25 -29.56 23.30 -29.05
C GLY A 25 -30.66 22.30 -29.40
N PHE A 26 -31.06 21.41 -28.48
CA PHE A 26 -32.31 20.66 -28.57
C PHE A 26 -32.90 20.41 -27.18
N LYS A 27 -34.19 20.77 -27.04
CA LYS A 27 -35.06 20.63 -25.86
C LYS A 27 -36.00 19.41 -26.05
N PRO A 28 -36.73 18.99 -25.01
CA PRO A 28 -37.01 17.59 -24.68
C PRO A 28 -38.29 17.05 -25.32
N ASN A 29 -38.42 15.72 -25.33
CA ASN A 29 -39.72 15.04 -25.42
C ASN A 29 -40.06 14.40 -24.07
N GLU A 30 -41.26 14.71 -23.62
CA GLU A 30 -42.03 14.03 -22.57
C GLU A 30 -42.48 12.62 -23.03
N VAL A 31 -43.13 11.93 -22.09
CA VAL A 31 -43.96 10.71 -22.23
C VAL A 31 -43.12 9.43 -21.97
N GLU A 32 -43.43 8.51 -21.04
CA GLU A 32 -44.69 8.12 -20.37
C GLU A 32 -44.37 7.42 -19.03
N GLU A 33 -45.27 7.54 -18.05
CA GLU A 33 -45.28 6.75 -16.82
C GLU A 33 -45.43 5.25 -17.12
N TYR A 34 -44.52 4.44 -16.59
CA TYR A 34 -44.80 3.03 -16.30
C TYR A 34 -44.32 2.73 -14.88
N SER A 35 -45.27 2.65 -13.96
CA SER A 35 -45.07 2.09 -12.63
C SER A 35 -44.85 0.58 -12.74
N MET A 36 -43.65 0.11 -12.43
CA MET A 36 -43.45 -1.25 -11.94
C MET A 36 -42.99 -1.18 -10.50
N ASP A 37 -43.87 -1.67 -9.64
CA ASP A 37 -43.69 -1.92 -8.22
C ASP A 37 -42.68 -3.06 -8.07
N SER A 38 -41.40 -2.72 -7.88
CA SER A 38 -40.38 -3.65 -7.43
C SER A 38 -40.06 -3.32 -5.96
N GLY A 39 -40.46 -4.24 -5.08
CA GLY A 39 -40.12 -4.19 -3.67
C GLY A 39 -38.61 -4.39 -3.48
N ASN A 40 -37.84 -3.32 -3.63
CA ASN A 40 -36.45 -3.26 -3.22
C ASN A 40 -36.41 -3.05 -1.70
N ASN A 41 -36.03 -4.11 -0.98
CA ASN A 41 -35.52 -3.98 0.39
C ASN A 41 -34.16 -3.25 0.32
N SER A 42 -34.20 -1.92 0.21
CA SER A 42 -33.01 -1.07 0.26
C SER A 42 -32.49 -1.05 1.71
N ASN A 43 -31.42 -1.79 1.95
CA ASN A 43 -30.65 -1.71 3.19
C ASN A 43 -30.05 -0.31 3.28
N THR A 44 -30.48 0.47 4.27
CA THR A 44 -30.22 1.91 4.28
C THR A 44 -28.89 2.21 4.99
N PHE A 45 -27.84 2.48 4.22
CA PHE A 45 -26.50 2.81 4.72
C PHE A 45 -26.36 4.29 5.09
N THR A 46 -25.75 4.62 6.24
CA THR A 46 -25.38 5.98 6.63
C THR A 46 -24.09 5.90 7.46
N ILE A 47 -22.95 6.32 6.91
CA ILE A 47 -21.71 6.42 7.68
C ILE A 47 -21.78 7.71 8.49
N LEU A 48 -22.06 7.60 9.80
CA LEU A 48 -21.89 8.73 10.70
C LEU A 48 -20.40 8.88 11.00
N ALA A 49 -19.85 10.08 10.78
CA ALA A 49 -18.52 10.43 11.25
C ALA A 49 -18.51 10.34 12.78
N SER A 50 -17.83 9.33 13.33
CA SER A 50 -17.56 9.23 14.75
C SER A 50 -16.33 10.07 15.04
N GLY A 51 -16.46 11.09 15.89
CA GLY A 51 -15.33 11.91 16.33
C GLY A 51 -14.27 11.00 16.97
N THR A 52 -13.10 10.93 16.35
CA THR A 52 -11.94 10.23 16.87
C THR A 52 -11.25 11.11 17.91
N GLU A 53 -11.30 10.71 19.19
CA GLU A 53 -10.39 11.25 20.21
C GLU A 53 -8.98 10.81 19.83
N THR A 54 -8.18 11.74 19.31
CA THR A 54 -6.84 11.48 18.79
C THR A 54 -5.85 11.44 19.95
N ILE A 55 -5.38 10.24 20.34
CA ILE A 55 -4.21 10.11 21.21
C ILE A 55 -2.96 10.32 20.34
N GLN A 56 -2.45 11.55 20.31
CA GLN A 56 -1.17 11.89 19.68
C GLN A 56 0.00 11.39 20.56
N ASN A 57 0.48 10.18 20.29
CA ASN A 57 1.86 9.81 20.62
C ASN A 57 2.63 9.75 19.30
N GLN A 58 3.16 10.89 18.84
CA GLN A 58 4.10 10.89 17.72
C GLN A 58 5.44 10.35 18.21
N LEU A 59 5.77 9.12 17.79
CA LEU A 59 7.10 8.54 18.01
C LEU A 59 8.17 9.42 17.35
N SER A 60 9.34 9.50 17.98
CA SER A 60 10.53 10.07 17.35
C SER A 60 11.00 9.21 16.17
N ASP A 61 11.73 9.79 15.23
CA ASP A 61 12.21 9.05 14.05
C ASP A 61 13.13 7.89 14.43
N GLN A 62 13.89 8.00 15.53
CA GLN A 62 14.68 6.89 16.07
C GLN A 62 13.80 5.75 16.60
N GLU A 63 12.73 6.06 17.35
CA GLU A 63 11.82 5.03 17.87
C GLU A 63 11.10 4.31 16.74
N LYS A 64 10.69 5.04 15.70
CA LYS A 64 10.10 4.44 14.52
C LYS A 64 11.12 3.58 13.75
N LEU A 65 12.38 4.01 13.63
CA LEU A 65 13.42 3.21 12.99
C LEU A 65 13.71 1.93 13.79
N ASP A 66 13.83 2.02 15.12
CA ASP A 66 14.01 0.86 16.01
C ASP A 66 12.87 -0.14 15.85
N HIS A 67 11.66 0.38 15.63
CA HIS A 67 10.48 -0.42 15.33
C HIS A 67 10.59 -1.10 13.95
N GLU A 68 10.93 -0.38 12.89
CA GLU A 68 11.10 -0.95 11.55
C GLU A 68 12.23 -2.01 11.52
N ILE A 69 13.32 -1.82 12.28
CA ILE A 69 14.39 -2.84 12.47
C ILE A 69 13.82 -4.11 13.12
N LYS A 70 13.07 -3.98 14.22
CA LYS A 70 12.44 -5.13 14.90
C LYS A 70 11.45 -5.85 13.98
N GLY A 71 10.65 -5.09 13.23
CA GLY A 71 9.72 -5.64 12.24
C GLY A 71 10.45 -6.41 11.14
N LEU A 72 11.55 -5.87 10.60
CA LEU A 72 12.34 -6.56 9.59
C LEU A 72 12.98 -7.84 10.14
N CYS A 73 13.46 -7.84 11.39
CA CYS A 73 13.94 -9.05 12.05
C CYS A 73 12.89 -10.17 12.06
N LEU A 74 11.63 -9.84 12.34
CA LEU A 74 10.53 -10.81 12.35
C LEU A 74 10.25 -11.34 10.95
N ILE A 75 10.14 -10.45 9.96
CA ILE A 75 9.90 -10.81 8.55
C ILE A 75 11.02 -11.71 8.01
N LEU A 76 12.27 -11.43 8.37
CA LEU A 76 13.44 -12.18 7.91
C LEU A 76 13.75 -13.42 8.76
N SER A 77 13.04 -13.68 9.86
CA SER A 77 13.22 -14.89 10.67
C SER A 77 13.31 -16.22 9.87
N PRO A 78 12.56 -16.41 8.77
CA PRO A 78 12.65 -17.64 7.96
C PRO A 78 14.01 -17.81 7.28
N TYR A 79 14.69 -16.72 6.96
CA TYR A 79 16.01 -16.73 6.34
C TYR A 79 17.11 -17.06 7.34
N LEU A 80 16.82 -16.92 8.65
CA LEU A 80 17.76 -17.09 9.76
C LEU A 80 17.63 -18.46 10.45
N ASP A 81 16.50 -19.13 10.29
CA ASP A 81 16.21 -20.42 10.93
C ASP A 81 16.69 -21.60 10.08
N LEU A 82 17.64 -22.37 10.61
CA LEU A 82 18.24 -23.55 9.99
C LEU A 82 17.21 -24.63 9.62
N GLU A 83 16.08 -24.70 10.33
CA GLU A 83 15.02 -25.68 10.09
C GLU A 83 14.02 -25.18 9.03
N ASN A 84 14.08 -23.90 8.66
CA ASN A 84 13.18 -23.31 7.69
C ASN A 84 13.65 -23.57 6.25
N LYS A 85 12.70 -23.84 5.35
CA LYS A 85 13.00 -24.06 3.93
C LYS A 85 13.57 -22.83 3.24
N LEU A 86 13.32 -21.64 3.78
CA LEU A 86 13.85 -20.36 3.27
C LEU A 86 15.21 -19.98 3.85
N PHE A 87 15.82 -20.86 4.65
CA PHE A 87 17.11 -20.59 5.25
C PHE A 87 18.13 -20.16 4.19
N ALA A 88 18.72 -18.97 4.38
CA ALA A 88 19.58 -18.35 3.38
C ALA A 88 20.97 -19.00 3.28
N GLY A 89 21.28 -19.95 4.16
CA GLY A 89 22.63 -20.47 4.40
C GLY A 89 23.35 -19.70 5.50
N GLU A 90 24.27 -20.36 6.21
CA GLU A 90 24.94 -19.81 7.40
C GLU A 90 25.60 -18.45 7.13
N GLU A 91 26.34 -18.31 6.01
CA GLU A 91 27.03 -17.05 5.68
C GLU A 91 26.06 -15.89 5.46
N ASN A 92 24.95 -16.15 4.76
CA ASN A 92 23.95 -15.13 4.45
C ASN A 92 23.12 -14.78 5.69
N ALA A 93 22.75 -15.78 6.49
CA ALA A 93 22.06 -15.56 7.76
C ALA A 93 22.93 -14.75 8.74
N ASP A 94 24.23 -15.06 8.82
CA ASP A 94 25.20 -14.29 9.61
C ASP A 94 25.30 -12.84 9.12
N PHE A 95 25.37 -12.63 7.81
CA PHE A 95 25.38 -11.30 7.22
C PHE A 95 24.09 -10.51 7.54
N LEU A 96 22.91 -11.11 7.33
CA LEU A 96 21.64 -10.46 7.65
C LEU A 96 21.57 -10.08 9.13
N GLN A 97 21.94 -11.00 10.03
CA GLN A 97 21.82 -10.76 11.47
C GLN A 97 22.87 -9.78 12.01
N LYS A 98 24.12 -9.88 11.57
CA LYS A 98 25.24 -9.12 12.16
C LYS A 98 25.55 -7.82 11.43
N THR A 99 25.27 -7.74 10.14
CA THR A 99 25.57 -6.56 9.31
C THR A 99 24.32 -5.74 9.04
N LEU A 100 23.25 -6.36 8.56
CA LEU A 100 22.04 -5.63 8.16
C LEU A 100 21.13 -5.28 9.35
N LEU A 101 20.89 -6.22 10.28
CA LEU A 101 19.90 -6.06 11.35
C LEU A 101 20.48 -5.52 12.66
N LYS A 102 21.81 -5.62 12.84
CA LYS A 102 22.50 -5.14 14.05
C LYS A 102 23.33 -3.89 13.74
N ILE A 103 22.64 -2.83 13.33
CA ILE A 103 23.30 -1.57 12.95
C ILE A 103 23.51 -0.72 14.20
N GLU A 104 24.75 -0.62 14.66
CA GLU A 104 25.13 0.25 15.79
C GLU A 104 25.19 1.74 15.38
N ASN A 105 25.41 2.02 14.07
CA ASN A 105 25.51 3.36 13.50
C ASN A 105 24.53 3.55 12.32
N THR A 106 23.24 3.76 12.61
CA THR A 106 22.18 3.86 11.58
C THR A 106 22.35 5.03 10.62
N GLY A 107 23.05 6.10 11.03
CA GLY A 107 23.32 7.27 10.21
C GLY A 107 24.54 7.18 9.29
N GLU A 108 25.33 6.10 9.36
CA GLU A 108 26.49 5.92 8.47
C GLU A 108 26.07 5.38 7.09
N PRO A 109 26.73 5.81 6.00
CA PRO A 109 26.48 5.27 4.67
C PRO A 109 26.64 3.74 4.63
N ILE A 110 25.68 3.04 4.03
CA ILE A 110 25.80 1.61 3.79
C ILE A 110 26.79 1.37 2.64
N PRO A 111 27.77 0.46 2.77
CA PRO A 111 28.62 0.07 1.66
C PRO A 111 27.78 -0.51 0.51
N VAL A 112 28.07 -0.16 -0.75
CA VAL A 112 27.31 -0.69 -1.91
C VAL A 112 27.34 -2.21 -1.95
N SER A 113 28.48 -2.82 -1.58
CA SER A 113 28.60 -4.28 -1.49
C SER A 113 27.62 -4.91 -0.50
N ASP A 114 27.35 -4.23 0.62
CA ASP A 114 26.44 -4.72 1.65
C ASP A 114 24.98 -4.50 1.22
N TRP A 115 24.68 -3.35 0.60
CA TRP A 115 23.37 -3.10 0.01
C TRP A 115 23.03 -4.10 -1.10
N GLU A 116 23.98 -4.36 -2.00
CA GLU A 116 23.87 -5.36 -3.04
C GLU A 116 23.63 -6.76 -2.44
N LYS A 117 24.46 -7.16 -1.47
CA LYS A 117 24.34 -8.47 -0.81
C LYS A 117 22.98 -8.63 -0.13
N ALA A 118 22.48 -7.60 0.56
CA ALA A 118 21.16 -7.60 1.17
C ALA A 118 20.04 -7.82 0.13
N ILE A 119 20.05 -7.05 -0.97
CA ILE A 119 19.08 -7.20 -2.07
C ILE A 119 19.14 -8.62 -2.64
N ARG A 120 20.34 -9.14 -2.88
CA ARG A 120 20.51 -10.47 -3.51
C ARG A 120 19.98 -11.59 -2.64
N ILE A 121 20.22 -11.52 -1.33
CA ILE A 121 19.74 -12.53 -0.38
C ILE A 121 18.22 -12.43 -0.23
N ILE A 122 17.69 -11.25 0.09
CA ILE A 122 16.28 -11.05 0.43
C ILE A 122 15.38 -11.35 -0.77
N PHE A 123 15.77 -10.86 -1.95
CA PHE A 123 14.98 -11.03 -3.17
C PHE A 123 15.45 -12.19 -4.05
N SER A 124 16.27 -13.10 -3.52
CA SER A 124 16.73 -14.33 -4.18
C SER A 124 17.27 -14.10 -5.59
N PHE A 125 18.16 -13.11 -5.77
CA PHE A 125 18.85 -12.87 -7.04
C PHE A 125 20.05 -13.81 -7.19
N GLU A 126 19.87 -14.84 -8.02
CA GLU A 126 20.90 -15.83 -8.32
C GLU A 126 22.04 -15.22 -9.16
N ASN A 127 23.13 -15.97 -9.31
CA ASN A 127 24.30 -15.54 -10.11
C ASN A 127 23.97 -15.24 -11.58
N LYS A 128 22.90 -15.81 -12.14
CA LYS A 128 22.43 -15.48 -13.50
C LYS A 128 21.81 -14.07 -13.60
N ASP A 129 21.31 -13.55 -12.48
CA ASP A 129 20.69 -12.23 -12.36
C ASP A 129 21.69 -11.15 -11.91
N HIS A 130 22.96 -11.53 -11.73
CA HIS A 130 24.06 -10.65 -11.34
C HIS A 130 24.21 -9.45 -12.29
N LEU A 131 23.88 -9.63 -13.57
CA LEU A 131 23.89 -8.55 -14.55
C LEU A 131 22.86 -7.47 -14.22
N SER A 132 21.65 -7.85 -13.79
CA SER A 132 20.60 -6.89 -13.44
C SER A 132 20.91 -6.16 -12.14
N VAL A 133 21.39 -6.88 -11.13
CA VAL A 133 21.77 -6.26 -9.85
C VAL A 133 22.94 -5.29 -10.04
N ASN A 134 23.97 -5.68 -10.79
CA ASN A 134 25.07 -4.76 -11.11
C ASN A 134 24.58 -3.52 -11.85
N MET A 135 23.83 -3.74 -12.94
CA MET A 135 23.36 -2.66 -13.80
C MET A 135 22.49 -1.64 -13.04
N TYR A 136 21.77 -2.06 -12.01
CA TYR A 136 20.86 -1.20 -11.26
C TYR A 136 21.40 -0.71 -9.91
N ILE A 137 22.42 -1.36 -9.34
CA ILE A 137 22.99 -1.01 -8.03
C ILE A 137 24.50 -0.76 -8.14
N SER A 138 25.28 -1.80 -8.43
CA SER A 138 26.75 -1.74 -8.31
C SER A 138 27.42 -0.80 -9.32
N ASP A 139 26.86 -0.64 -10.52
CA ASP A 139 27.38 0.28 -11.54
C ASP A 139 27.21 1.78 -11.15
N PHE A 140 26.44 2.07 -10.10
CA PHE A 140 26.26 3.40 -9.52
C PHE A 140 27.11 3.64 -8.26
N GLU A 141 28.06 2.74 -7.95
CA GLU A 141 28.99 2.93 -6.85
C GLU A 141 29.92 4.12 -7.10
N GLU A 142 29.98 5.03 -6.13
CA GLU A 142 30.98 6.08 -6.06
C GLU A 142 31.63 6.07 -4.67
N ASN A 143 32.95 5.90 -4.62
CA ASN A 143 33.73 5.85 -3.36
C ASN A 143 33.22 4.80 -2.35
N GLY A 144 32.71 3.65 -2.81
CA GLY A 144 32.21 2.57 -1.94
C GLY A 144 30.78 2.77 -1.44
N VAL A 145 30.11 3.85 -1.81
CA VAL A 145 28.73 4.17 -1.41
C VAL A 145 27.83 4.41 -2.63
N ILE A 146 26.52 4.40 -2.41
CA ILE A 146 25.49 4.65 -3.45
C ILE A 146 24.62 5.82 -3.02
N GLU A 147 24.34 6.73 -3.96
CA GLU A 147 23.39 7.81 -3.72
C GLU A 147 21.95 7.28 -3.64
N ARG A 148 21.11 7.91 -2.81
CA ARG A 148 19.72 7.52 -2.59
C ARG A 148 18.91 7.41 -3.88
N GLN A 149 19.11 8.32 -4.82
CA GLN A 149 18.39 8.28 -6.10
C GLN A 149 18.61 6.99 -6.89
N TYR A 150 19.84 6.48 -6.89
CA TYR A 150 20.21 5.26 -7.61
C TYR A 150 19.80 4.02 -6.81
N ALA A 151 19.97 4.04 -5.49
CA ALA A 151 19.54 2.93 -4.64
C ALA A 151 18.03 2.67 -4.73
N VAL A 152 17.20 3.71 -4.60
CA VAL A 152 15.73 3.58 -4.66
C VAL A 152 15.28 3.21 -6.07
N SER A 153 15.76 3.93 -7.09
CA SER A 153 15.38 3.65 -8.48
C SER A 153 15.81 2.25 -8.93
N GLY A 154 17.01 1.84 -8.54
CA GLY A 154 17.55 0.51 -8.80
C GLY A 154 16.76 -0.58 -8.10
N LEU A 155 16.43 -0.38 -6.81
CA LEU A 155 15.55 -1.28 -6.06
C LEU A 155 14.20 -1.42 -6.76
N MET A 156 13.54 -0.32 -7.13
CA MET A 156 12.26 -0.34 -7.84
C MET A 156 12.32 -1.18 -9.12
N LYS A 157 13.37 -1.01 -9.94
CA LYS A 157 13.57 -1.84 -11.14
C LYS A 157 13.74 -3.32 -10.81
N LEU A 158 14.51 -3.63 -9.78
CA LEU A 158 14.73 -5.02 -9.34
C LEU A 158 13.44 -5.65 -8.80
N LEU A 159 12.61 -4.90 -8.07
CA LEU A 159 11.33 -5.41 -7.55
C LEU A 159 10.40 -5.88 -8.67
N THR A 160 10.38 -5.23 -9.84
CA THR A 160 9.57 -5.68 -10.99
C THR A 160 9.99 -7.04 -11.56
N LEU A 161 11.23 -7.47 -11.28
CA LEU A 161 11.74 -8.78 -11.68
C LEU A 161 11.37 -9.89 -10.68
N ARG A 162 10.80 -9.53 -9.53
CA ARG A 162 10.53 -10.43 -8.40
C ARG A 162 9.08 -10.44 -7.94
N TYR A 163 8.36 -9.36 -8.24
CA TYR A 163 6.93 -9.23 -8.01
C TYR A 163 6.26 -9.00 -9.37
N PRO A 164 5.79 -10.07 -10.05
CA PRO A 164 5.17 -9.97 -11.38
C PRO A 164 3.97 -9.00 -11.41
N ASP A 165 3.28 -8.87 -10.28
CA ASP A 165 2.12 -8.00 -10.13
C ASP A 165 2.49 -6.54 -9.84
N LEU A 166 3.78 -6.23 -9.63
CA LEU A 166 4.28 -4.87 -9.45
C LEU A 166 4.58 -4.24 -10.82
N THR A 167 3.63 -3.46 -11.34
CA THR A 167 3.85 -2.61 -12.50
C THR A 167 4.25 -1.21 -12.07
N LEU A 168 5.35 -0.74 -12.63
CA LEU A 168 5.77 0.66 -12.52
C LEU A 168 5.15 1.41 -13.70
N GLU A 169 4.06 2.12 -13.44
CA GLU A 169 3.37 2.93 -14.44
C GLU A 169 4.32 3.99 -15.05
N SER A 170 4.26 4.20 -16.36
CA SER A 170 4.91 5.35 -17.00
C SER A 170 4.02 6.60 -16.99
N ASN A 171 2.82 6.52 -16.40
CA ASN A 171 1.79 7.54 -16.55
C ASN A 171 2.05 8.75 -15.65
N TYR A 172 2.40 9.86 -16.29
CA TYR A 172 2.85 11.12 -15.67
C TYR A 172 1.79 11.76 -14.76
N ASP A 173 0.50 11.42 -14.91
CA ASP A 173 -0.59 12.02 -14.14
C ASP A 173 -0.73 11.45 -12.71
N ASN A 174 -0.32 10.20 -12.47
CA ASN A 174 -0.18 9.67 -11.11
C ASN A 174 1.11 10.20 -10.44
N VAL A 175 2.14 10.50 -11.24
CA VAL A 175 3.40 11.12 -10.80
C VAL A 175 3.21 12.61 -10.44
N LYS A 176 2.38 13.37 -11.17
CA LYS A 176 2.04 14.77 -10.82
C LYS A 176 1.34 14.91 -9.46
N LYS A 177 0.59 13.89 -9.03
CA LYS A 177 -0.02 13.87 -7.69
C LYS A 177 1.01 13.71 -6.56
N SER A 178 2.26 13.40 -6.90
CA SER A 178 3.38 13.27 -5.98
C SER A 178 4.33 14.47 -5.95
N GLU A 179 3.96 15.65 -6.50
CA GLU A 179 4.65 16.96 -6.38
C GLU A 179 4.96 17.41 -4.93
N ILE A 180 4.76 16.52 -3.96
CA ILE A 180 4.90 16.66 -2.52
C ILE A 180 6.36 16.57 -2.07
N ILE A 181 7.25 15.98 -2.88
CA ILE A 181 8.70 15.93 -2.61
C ILE A 181 9.41 16.99 -3.48
N PRO A 182 9.78 18.15 -2.91
CA PRO A 182 10.20 19.32 -3.67
C PRO A 182 11.63 19.22 -4.20
N ASP A 183 12.49 18.40 -3.59
CA ASP A 183 13.91 18.27 -3.96
C ASP A 183 14.17 17.22 -5.06
N LEU A 184 13.12 16.68 -5.69
CA LEU A 184 13.23 15.78 -6.83
C LEU A 184 13.28 16.50 -8.18
N ASP A 185 13.11 17.83 -8.22
CA ASP A 185 13.14 18.57 -9.50
C ASP A 185 14.57 18.69 -10.07
N ASP A 186 15.58 18.41 -9.24
CA ASP A 186 17.00 18.50 -9.60
C ASP A 186 17.60 17.18 -10.13
N ILE A 187 16.79 16.14 -10.34
CA ILE A 187 17.23 14.83 -10.86
C ILE A 187 16.57 14.49 -12.19
N SER A 188 17.17 13.58 -12.96
CA SER A 188 16.65 13.22 -14.28
C SER A 188 15.31 12.47 -14.21
N ASP A 189 14.43 12.76 -15.17
CA ASP A 189 13.06 12.23 -15.24
C ASP A 189 12.94 10.72 -14.99
N PRO A 190 13.82 9.84 -15.53
CA PRO A 190 13.68 8.40 -15.32
C PRO A 190 13.81 7.96 -13.86
N TYR A 191 14.70 8.59 -13.08
CA TYR A 191 14.86 8.30 -11.66
C TYR A 191 13.78 9.00 -10.83
N GLN A 192 13.42 10.21 -11.24
CA GLN A 192 12.36 10.99 -10.61
C GLN A 192 11.04 10.23 -10.54
N ILE A 193 10.63 9.62 -11.66
CA ILE A 193 9.39 8.83 -11.73
C ILE A 193 9.44 7.63 -10.78
N LEU A 194 10.55 6.90 -10.73
CA LEU A 194 10.69 5.71 -9.89
C LEU A 194 10.68 6.04 -8.40
N ILE A 195 11.34 7.14 -8.00
CA ILE A 195 11.35 7.60 -6.61
C ILE A 195 9.96 8.05 -6.19
N ARG A 196 9.26 8.79 -7.05
CA ARG A 196 7.87 9.21 -6.81
C ARG A 196 6.93 8.01 -6.67
N GLN A 197 7.15 6.96 -7.46
CA GLN A 197 6.41 5.70 -7.32
C GLN A 197 6.76 4.96 -6.03
N ALA A 198 8.04 4.86 -5.68
CA ALA A 198 8.47 4.26 -4.43
C ALA A 198 7.84 4.97 -3.24
N TYR A 199 7.78 6.30 -3.27
CA TYR A 199 7.05 7.09 -2.30
C TYR A 199 5.58 6.70 -2.27
N CYS A 200 4.83 6.86 -3.38
CA CYS A 200 3.40 6.54 -3.44
C CYS A 200 3.05 5.11 -2.98
N LEU A 201 3.92 4.12 -3.22
CA LEU A 201 3.74 2.73 -2.81
C LEU A 201 4.14 2.46 -1.34
N GLY A 202 4.68 3.45 -0.65
CA GLY A 202 5.12 3.35 0.74
C GLY A 202 6.51 2.76 0.92
N PHE A 203 7.32 2.65 -0.13
CA PHE A 203 8.64 2.02 -0.13
C PHE A 203 9.78 3.00 0.16
N ALA A 204 9.53 4.31 0.09
CA ALA A 204 10.49 5.31 0.54
C ALA A 204 10.80 5.13 2.03
N ASP A 205 12.04 5.40 2.43
CA ASP A 205 12.44 5.31 3.83
C ASP A 205 11.74 6.34 4.72
N ILE A 206 11.85 6.11 6.02
CA ILE A 206 11.20 6.89 7.05
C ILE A 206 11.54 8.38 7.08
N THR A 207 12.73 8.77 6.61
CA THR A 207 13.14 10.19 6.63
C THR A 207 12.34 11.02 5.64
N VAL A 208 11.83 10.40 4.57
CA VAL A 208 10.99 11.08 3.58
C VAL A 208 9.63 11.46 4.16
N ASP A 209 9.08 10.63 5.05
CA ASP A 209 7.79 10.90 5.70
C ASP A 209 7.88 12.06 6.70
N SER A 210 8.98 12.14 7.44
CA SER A 210 9.18 13.17 8.47
C SER A 210 9.66 14.51 7.91
N GLU A 211 10.62 14.50 6.97
CA GLU A 211 11.23 15.72 6.44
C GLU A 211 10.50 16.25 5.20
N ARG A 212 9.71 15.41 4.52
CA ARG A 212 9.15 15.70 3.18
C ARG A 212 10.23 16.05 2.15
N LEU A 213 11.43 15.52 2.32
CA LEU A 213 12.59 15.67 1.45
C LEU A 213 13.19 14.29 1.17
N PHE A 214 13.63 14.06 -0.07
CA PHE A 214 14.23 12.78 -0.46
C PHE A 214 15.76 12.77 -0.43
N ARG A 215 16.40 13.94 -0.53
CA ARG A 215 17.86 14.12 -0.52
C ARG A 215 18.57 13.23 -1.58
N PRO A 216 18.25 13.38 -2.88
CA PRO A 216 18.61 12.39 -3.90
C PRO A 216 20.12 12.09 -4.03
N GLN A 217 20.98 13.09 -3.86
CA GLN A 217 22.45 12.95 -3.95
C GLN A 217 23.12 12.59 -2.61
N SER A 218 22.36 12.45 -1.52
CA SER A 218 22.93 11.95 -0.27
C SER A 218 23.25 10.46 -0.40
N PRO A 219 24.34 9.96 0.22
CA PRO A 219 24.56 8.53 0.37
C PRO A 219 23.40 7.87 1.10
N LEU A 220 22.98 6.69 0.66
CA LEU A 220 22.04 5.85 1.41
C LEU A 220 22.69 5.44 2.73
N ASN A 221 22.05 5.72 3.86
CA ASN A 221 22.53 5.22 5.16
C ASN A 221 21.90 3.87 5.52
N SER A 222 22.51 3.16 6.46
CA SER A 222 22.06 1.82 6.85
C SER A 222 20.66 1.82 7.48
N GLY A 223 20.26 2.88 8.19
CA GLY A 223 18.92 3.02 8.74
C GLY A 223 17.85 3.19 7.65
N GLU A 224 18.11 4.04 6.65
CA GLU A 224 17.28 4.25 5.47
C GLU A 224 17.16 2.94 4.67
N ALA A 225 18.26 2.21 4.48
CA ALA A 225 18.26 0.92 3.77
C ALA A 225 17.36 -0.11 4.45
N VAL A 226 17.46 -0.26 5.77
CA VAL A 226 16.59 -1.16 6.55
C VAL A 226 15.14 -0.71 6.50
N SER A 227 14.89 0.59 6.65
CA SER A 227 13.55 1.18 6.55
C SER A 227 12.88 0.85 5.21
N MET A 228 13.59 1.04 4.10
CA MET A 228 13.10 0.68 2.77
C MET A 228 12.80 -0.81 2.64
N LEU A 229 13.71 -1.69 3.08
CA LEU A 229 13.52 -3.13 3.01
C LEU A 229 12.32 -3.59 3.84
N TYR A 230 12.20 -3.09 5.06
CA TYR A 230 11.07 -3.37 5.92
C TYR A 230 9.75 -2.98 5.25
N ARG A 231 9.65 -1.74 4.79
CA ARG A 231 8.45 -1.23 4.14
C ARG A 231 8.10 -1.98 2.87
N VAL A 232 9.08 -2.32 2.02
CA VAL A 232 8.85 -3.15 0.83
C VAL A 232 8.27 -4.50 1.22
N LEU A 233 8.86 -5.19 2.19
CA LEU A 233 8.43 -6.53 2.57
C LEU A 233 7.11 -6.54 3.37
N THR A 234 6.82 -5.50 4.15
CA THR A 234 5.51 -5.33 4.80
C THR A 234 4.40 -5.06 3.78
N ASN A 235 4.73 -4.42 2.65
CA ASN A 235 3.77 -4.10 1.61
C ASN A 235 3.60 -5.17 0.54
N LEU A 236 4.66 -5.91 0.20
CA LEU A 236 4.65 -6.89 -0.89
C LEU A 236 4.80 -8.34 -0.40
N GLY A 237 5.09 -8.56 0.89
CA GLY A 237 5.47 -9.86 1.42
C GLY A 237 6.89 -10.26 1.01
N LEU A 238 7.21 -11.55 1.23
CA LEU A 238 8.43 -12.16 0.70
C LEU A 238 8.26 -12.45 -0.81
N PRO A 239 9.35 -12.51 -1.60
CA PRO A 239 9.24 -12.76 -3.04
C PRO A 239 8.74 -14.17 -3.36
N GLN A 240 7.97 -14.32 -4.44
CA GLN A 240 7.29 -15.58 -4.82
C GLN A 240 8.24 -16.80 -4.99
N THR A 241 9.51 -16.60 -5.36
CA THR A 241 10.51 -17.69 -5.43
C THR A 241 10.88 -18.28 -4.07
N ALA A 242 10.48 -17.61 -2.98
CA ALA A 242 10.57 -18.07 -1.59
C ALA A 242 9.19 -18.53 -1.04
N HIS A 243 8.11 -18.53 -1.84
CA HIS A 243 6.75 -18.53 -1.28
C HIS A 243 5.98 -19.85 -1.45
N GLU A 244 6.40 -20.75 -2.35
CA GLU A 244 5.71 -22.05 -2.52
C GLU A 244 5.86 -23.00 -1.32
N ASP A 245 6.78 -22.70 -0.38
CA ASP A 245 7.16 -23.63 0.68
C ASP A 245 7.11 -23.07 2.12
N TYR A 246 7.04 -21.75 2.31
CA TYR A 246 7.08 -21.09 3.61
C TYR A 246 5.74 -21.14 4.39
N LEU A 247 4.62 -21.08 3.69
CA LEU A 247 3.29 -21.01 4.34
C LEU A 247 2.83 -22.33 4.98
N LYS A 248 3.61 -23.42 4.84
CA LYS A 248 3.36 -24.69 5.56
C LYS A 248 3.95 -24.71 6.98
N ALA A 249 4.83 -23.77 7.34
CA ALA A 249 5.57 -23.82 8.61
C ALA A 249 5.18 -22.74 9.63
N SER A 250 4.78 -21.54 9.19
CA SER A 250 4.54 -20.40 10.08
C SER A 250 3.29 -20.49 10.97
N HIS A 251 2.28 -21.29 10.60
CA HIS A 251 1.07 -21.46 11.42
C HIS A 251 1.21 -22.41 12.62
N THR A 252 2.32 -23.15 12.74
CA THR A 252 2.51 -24.11 13.85
C THR A 252 3.50 -23.62 14.92
N ALA A 253 4.39 -22.67 14.60
CA ALA A 253 5.42 -22.18 15.52
C ALA A 253 4.91 -21.12 16.52
N LEU A 254 3.87 -20.35 16.17
CA LEU A 254 3.29 -19.31 17.04
C LEU A 254 2.46 -19.85 18.22
N LEU A 255 2.20 -21.17 18.27
CA LEU A 255 1.49 -21.81 19.40
C LEU A 255 2.45 -22.52 20.37
N SER A 256 3.76 -22.50 20.13
CA SER A 256 4.70 -23.37 20.84
C SER A 256 6.11 -22.79 20.95
N SER A 257 6.28 -21.62 21.57
CA SER A 257 7.42 -21.37 22.46
C SER A 257 7.29 -20.01 23.15
N ALA A 258 7.06 -20.05 24.45
CA ALA A 258 7.38 -18.91 25.31
C ALA A 258 8.87 -18.99 25.67
N PRO A 259 9.62 -17.90 25.49
CA PRO A 259 10.62 -17.50 26.45
C PRO A 259 10.20 -16.19 27.09
N ASN A 260 10.08 -16.23 28.42
CA ASN A 260 9.88 -15.08 29.28
C ASN A 260 10.99 -14.04 29.04
N THR A 261 10.67 -13.00 28.28
CA THR A 261 11.39 -11.73 28.35
C THR A 261 10.33 -10.65 28.24
N SER A 262 10.12 -9.91 29.33
CA SER A 262 9.25 -8.75 29.37
C SER A 262 9.86 -7.64 28.53
N VAL A 263 9.61 -7.68 27.23
CA VAL A 263 9.73 -6.53 26.33
C VAL A 263 8.43 -5.77 26.49
N GLU A 264 8.50 -4.51 26.91
CA GLU A 264 7.35 -3.60 26.87
C GLU A 264 6.80 -3.62 25.44
N SER A 265 5.63 -4.23 25.28
CA SER A 265 4.94 -4.37 24.02
C SER A 265 4.39 -3.02 23.61
N PHE A 266 5.08 -2.35 22.70
CA PHE A 266 4.45 -1.32 21.88
C PHE A 266 3.53 -2.07 20.90
N GLU A 267 2.21 -1.97 21.09
CA GLU A 267 1.19 -2.60 20.24
C GLU A 267 1.20 -1.92 18.86
N ILE A 268 1.86 -2.55 17.91
CA ILE A 268 1.81 -2.20 16.49
C ILE A 268 0.57 -2.87 15.96
N PHE A 269 -0.29 -2.13 15.26
CA PHE A 269 -1.45 -2.73 14.60
C PHE A 269 -0.99 -3.80 13.61
N SER A 270 -1.12 -5.07 13.99
CA SER A 270 -0.58 -6.22 13.26
C SER A 270 -1.69 -7.05 12.61
N LEU A 271 -1.31 -8.07 11.83
CA LEU A 271 -2.26 -9.05 11.32
C LEU A 271 -3.01 -9.76 12.45
N GLU A 272 -2.35 -10.01 13.57
CA GLU A 272 -2.97 -10.56 14.78
C GLU A 272 -4.04 -9.63 15.35
N ASP A 273 -3.81 -8.31 15.34
CA ASP A 273 -4.82 -7.34 15.78
C ASP A 273 -6.03 -7.32 14.85
N ILE A 274 -5.80 -7.38 13.53
CA ILE A 274 -6.86 -7.51 12.52
C ILE A 274 -7.70 -8.76 12.78
N THR A 275 -7.04 -9.91 12.95
CA THR A 275 -7.69 -11.20 13.17
C THR A 275 -8.44 -11.23 14.49
N THR A 276 -7.83 -10.68 15.55
CA THR A 276 -8.43 -10.59 16.89
C THR A 276 -9.66 -9.70 16.87
N GLU A 277 -9.59 -8.52 16.25
CA GLU A 277 -10.74 -7.61 16.13
C GLU A 277 -11.90 -8.28 15.38
N TYR A 278 -11.58 -9.02 14.32
CA TYR A 278 -12.54 -9.76 13.52
C TYR A 278 -13.20 -10.90 14.31
N ASP A 279 -12.42 -11.74 14.98
CA ASP A 279 -12.89 -12.90 15.75
C ASP A 279 -13.73 -12.50 16.97
N ILE A 280 -13.34 -11.43 17.66
CA ILE A 280 -14.13 -10.86 18.76
C ILE A 280 -15.50 -10.44 18.24
N TYR A 281 -15.55 -9.76 17.10
CA TYR A 281 -16.82 -9.31 16.51
C TYR A 281 -17.70 -10.48 16.06
N LEU A 282 -17.13 -11.47 15.37
CA LEU A 282 -17.84 -12.71 14.99
C LEU A 282 -18.42 -13.43 16.22
N SER A 283 -17.61 -13.56 17.28
CA SER A 283 -18.02 -14.20 18.53
C SER A 283 -19.18 -13.45 19.19
N ASN A 284 -19.15 -12.12 19.17
CA ASN A 284 -20.23 -11.30 19.72
C ASN A 284 -21.53 -11.43 18.90
N LEU A 285 -21.47 -11.45 17.57
CA LEU A 285 -22.65 -11.69 16.73
C LEU A 285 -23.26 -13.08 16.97
N LYS A 286 -22.43 -14.13 17.10
CA LYS A 286 -22.88 -15.49 17.43
C LYS A 286 -23.60 -15.55 18.79
N LYS A 287 -23.12 -14.79 19.79
CA LYS A 287 -23.75 -14.71 21.12
C LYS A 287 -25.09 -13.98 21.09
N LEU A 288 -25.22 -12.89 20.32
CA LEU A 288 -26.46 -12.10 20.24
C LEU A 288 -27.62 -12.88 19.60
N ASN A 289 -27.32 -13.67 18.55
CA ASN A 289 -28.24 -14.61 17.89
C ASN A 289 -29.64 -14.04 17.50
N ASN A 290 -29.75 -12.73 17.31
CA ASN A 290 -30.96 -12.06 16.81
C ASN A 290 -30.95 -11.98 15.27
N SER A 291 -32.07 -11.58 14.65
CA SER A 291 -32.20 -11.54 13.19
C SER A 291 -31.16 -10.64 12.52
N THR A 292 -30.91 -9.44 13.07
CA THR A 292 -29.90 -8.51 12.56
C THR A 292 -28.50 -9.11 12.66
N ALA A 293 -28.16 -9.73 13.79
CA ALA A 293 -26.86 -10.38 13.98
C ALA A 293 -26.66 -11.56 13.01
N ARG A 294 -27.70 -12.34 12.73
CA ARG A 294 -27.65 -13.41 11.72
C ARG A 294 -27.41 -12.86 10.32
N LYS A 295 -28.15 -11.81 9.91
CA LYS A 295 -27.92 -11.15 8.63
C LYS A 295 -26.48 -10.64 8.51
N LYS A 296 -25.94 -9.99 9.56
CA LYS A 296 -24.54 -9.52 9.56
C LYS A 296 -23.54 -10.68 9.47
N LEU A 297 -23.79 -11.81 10.15
CA LEU A 297 -22.96 -13.01 10.03
C LEU A 297 -22.98 -13.60 8.62
N ASP A 298 -24.16 -13.62 7.98
CA ASP A 298 -24.28 -14.15 6.62
C ASP A 298 -23.53 -13.26 5.63
N LEU A 299 -23.63 -11.93 5.75
CA LEU A 299 -22.83 -10.98 4.96
C LEU A 299 -21.32 -11.14 5.15
N LEU A 300 -20.86 -11.35 6.39
CA LEU A 300 -19.44 -11.59 6.67
C LEU A 300 -18.94 -12.90 6.06
N ARG A 301 -19.73 -13.97 6.12
CA ARG A 301 -19.39 -15.25 5.48
C ARG A 301 -19.33 -15.14 3.96
N THR A 302 -20.23 -14.36 3.36
CA THR A 302 -20.15 -14.04 1.94
C THR A 302 -18.86 -13.29 1.63
N ALA A 303 -18.47 -12.30 2.45
CA ALA A 303 -17.18 -11.60 2.30
C ALA A 303 -15.99 -12.55 2.35
N GLU A 304 -15.92 -13.41 3.37
CA GLU A 304 -14.87 -14.43 3.50
C GLU A 304 -14.81 -15.31 2.26
N SER A 305 -15.96 -15.77 1.76
CA SER A 305 -16.01 -16.65 0.58
C SER A 305 -15.52 -15.98 -0.71
N ILE A 306 -15.71 -14.66 -0.85
CA ILE A 306 -15.23 -13.90 -2.01
C ILE A 306 -13.73 -13.61 -1.87
N ILE A 307 -13.29 -13.16 -0.69
CA ILE A 307 -11.90 -12.78 -0.40
C ILE A 307 -10.96 -13.99 -0.50
N TYR A 308 -11.40 -15.15 -0.02
CA TYR A 308 -10.62 -16.39 0.00
C TYR A 308 -11.07 -17.41 -1.07
N CYS A 309 -11.76 -16.97 -2.12
CA CYS A 309 -12.20 -17.84 -3.20
C CYS A 309 -10.99 -18.46 -3.94
N GLY A 310 -10.94 -19.80 -4.03
CA GLY A 310 -10.01 -20.52 -4.91
C GLY A 310 -8.67 -20.95 -4.31
N SER A 311 -8.43 -20.74 -3.02
CA SER A 311 -7.23 -21.22 -2.32
C SER A 311 -7.59 -22.18 -1.19
N GLU A 312 -7.16 -23.44 -1.27
CA GLU A 312 -7.22 -24.38 -0.13
C GLU A 312 -6.30 -23.94 1.04
N ASN A 313 -5.43 -22.96 0.79
CA ASN A 313 -4.59 -22.29 1.78
C ASN A 313 -5.01 -20.81 1.87
N GLU A 314 -5.67 -20.42 2.96
CA GLU A 314 -6.10 -19.05 3.26
C GLU A 314 -4.87 -18.14 3.47
N ILE A 315 -4.33 -17.54 2.42
CA ILE A 315 -3.20 -16.60 2.55
C ILE A 315 -3.77 -15.21 2.83
N TYR A 316 -3.68 -14.78 4.09
CA TYR A 316 -4.20 -13.50 4.58
C TYR A 316 -3.45 -12.27 4.04
N ASP A 317 -2.19 -12.45 3.64
CA ASP A 317 -1.28 -11.36 3.22
C ASP A 317 -1.31 -11.06 1.71
N GLU A 318 -2.06 -11.83 0.91
CA GLU A 318 -2.19 -11.54 -0.52
C GLU A 318 -2.99 -10.26 -0.77
N ASN A 319 -2.61 -9.51 -1.81
CA ASN A 319 -3.34 -8.34 -2.25
C ASN A 319 -4.75 -8.73 -2.75
N LEU A 320 -5.76 -7.96 -2.36
CA LEU A 320 -7.12 -8.17 -2.83
C LEU A 320 -7.24 -7.73 -4.29
N ALA A 321 -7.80 -8.59 -5.14
CA ALA A 321 -8.08 -8.24 -6.52
C ALA A 321 -9.29 -7.28 -6.63
N LEU A 322 -9.25 -6.37 -7.60
CA LEU A 322 -10.37 -5.46 -7.93
C LEU A 322 -11.65 -6.23 -8.24
N GLU A 323 -11.53 -7.40 -8.87
CA GLU A 323 -12.67 -8.26 -9.17
C GLU A 323 -13.35 -8.78 -7.90
N GLN A 324 -12.56 -9.20 -6.91
CA GLN A 324 -13.09 -9.61 -5.60
C GLN A 324 -13.75 -8.44 -4.88
N TRP A 325 -13.15 -7.25 -4.96
CA TRP A 325 -13.75 -6.03 -4.41
C TRP A 325 -15.07 -5.65 -5.10
N ARG A 326 -15.13 -5.76 -6.43
CA ARG A 326 -16.35 -5.57 -7.21
C ARG A 326 -17.46 -6.53 -6.77
N GLN A 327 -17.12 -7.80 -6.60
CA GLN A 327 -18.05 -8.81 -6.13
C GLN A 327 -18.53 -8.54 -4.70
N ILE A 328 -17.66 -8.05 -3.81
CA ILE A 328 -18.03 -7.58 -2.46
C ILE A 328 -19.05 -6.44 -2.55
N LEU A 329 -18.78 -5.40 -3.33
CA LEU A 329 -19.68 -4.25 -3.53
C LEU A 329 -21.05 -4.69 -4.07
N HIS A 330 -21.07 -5.67 -4.96
CA HIS A 330 -22.30 -6.21 -5.53
C HIS A 330 -23.07 -7.12 -4.56
N GLU A 331 -22.46 -8.20 -4.08
CA GLU A 331 -23.17 -9.25 -3.34
C GLU A 331 -23.49 -8.87 -1.90
N ILE A 332 -22.66 -8.02 -1.27
CA ILE A 332 -22.81 -7.65 0.14
C ILE A 332 -23.58 -6.34 0.28
N PHE A 333 -23.25 -5.37 -0.59
CA PHE A 333 -23.82 -4.03 -0.50
C PHE A 333 -24.90 -3.75 -1.56
N GLY A 334 -25.18 -4.69 -2.47
CA GLY A 334 -26.29 -4.60 -3.42
C GLY A 334 -26.07 -3.55 -4.50
N ILE A 335 -24.82 -3.17 -4.78
CA ILE A 335 -24.52 -2.19 -5.83
C ILE A 335 -24.51 -2.89 -7.19
N GLU A 336 -25.25 -2.36 -8.15
CA GLU A 336 -25.27 -2.89 -9.51
C GLU A 336 -23.88 -2.78 -10.17
N PRO A 337 -23.39 -3.83 -10.86
CA PRO A 337 -22.05 -3.83 -11.45
C PRO A 337 -21.76 -2.62 -12.37
N GLU A 338 -22.76 -2.16 -13.11
CA GLU A 338 -22.64 -1.03 -14.03
C GLU A 338 -22.41 0.30 -13.30
N LYS A 339 -22.84 0.39 -12.03
CA LYS A 339 -22.54 1.55 -11.18
C LYS A 339 -21.16 1.43 -10.54
N ILE A 340 -20.63 0.24 -10.33
CA ILE A 340 -19.32 0.02 -9.69
C ILE A 340 -18.18 0.38 -10.65
N GLU A 341 -18.27 -0.10 -11.89
CA GLU A 341 -17.18 -0.08 -12.88
C GLU A 341 -16.51 1.30 -13.08
N PRO A 342 -17.24 2.44 -13.17
CA PRO A 342 -16.62 3.74 -13.36
C PRO A 342 -15.71 4.21 -12.22
N HIS A 343 -15.83 3.59 -11.03
CA HIS A 343 -15.10 3.98 -9.82
C HIS A 343 -13.95 3.03 -9.51
N LEU A 344 -13.86 1.88 -10.19
CA LEU A 344 -12.73 0.98 -10.12
C LEU A 344 -11.75 1.34 -11.24
N CYS A 345 -10.60 1.88 -10.86
CA CYS A 345 -9.56 2.20 -11.82
C CYS A 345 -8.67 0.98 -12.03
N TYR A 346 -8.77 0.35 -13.20
CA TYR A 346 -8.00 -0.85 -13.56
C TYR A 346 -6.53 -0.57 -13.91
N GLU A 347 -6.05 0.65 -13.75
CA GLU A 347 -4.63 0.98 -13.95
C GLU A 347 -3.70 0.24 -12.96
N THR A 348 -4.24 -0.25 -11.84
CA THR A 348 -3.50 -0.82 -10.70
C THR A 348 -3.21 -2.34 -10.80
N ASN A 349 -2.98 -2.86 -12.01
CA ASN A 349 -2.76 -4.30 -12.29
C ASN A 349 -3.84 -5.23 -11.76
N GLY A 350 -5.06 -4.73 -11.57
CA GLY A 350 -6.14 -5.53 -11.01
C GLY A 350 -6.07 -5.74 -9.50
N THR A 351 -5.18 -5.07 -8.77
CA THR A 351 -5.17 -5.03 -7.29
C THR A 351 -5.94 -3.80 -6.78
N LEU A 352 -6.54 -3.88 -5.59
CA LEU A 352 -7.29 -2.78 -4.97
C LEU A 352 -6.37 -1.89 -4.11
N PRO A 353 -6.16 -0.60 -4.45
CA PRO A 353 -5.57 0.36 -3.52
C PRO A 353 -6.59 0.92 -2.52
N TYR A 354 -6.06 1.43 -1.41
CA TYR A 354 -6.85 2.09 -0.36
C TYR A 354 -7.66 3.31 -0.84
N ASP A 355 -7.11 4.14 -1.72
CA ASP A 355 -7.80 5.31 -2.24
C ASP A 355 -8.93 4.96 -3.22
N VAL A 356 -8.79 3.90 -4.02
CA VAL A 356 -9.86 3.34 -4.85
C VAL A 356 -10.95 2.72 -3.98
N ALA A 357 -10.58 2.03 -2.88
CA ALA A 357 -11.54 1.55 -1.90
C ALA A 357 -12.34 2.72 -1.30
N ALA A 358 -11.68 3.81 -0.90
CA ALA A 358 -12.35 5.00 -0.39
C ALA A 358 -13.30 5.64 -1.43
N ILE A 359 -12.84 5.82 -2.67
CA ILE A 359 -13.67 6.38 -3.75
C ILE A 359 -14.92 5.52 -3.95
N SER A 360 -14.77 4.20 -4.08
CA SER A 360 -15.90 3.30 -4.31
C SER A 360 -16.89 3.29 -3.13
N ILE A 361 -16.42 3.25 -1.88
CA ILE A 361 -17.26 3.30 -0.67
C ILE A 361 -18.06 4.60 -0.62
N PHE A 362 -17.39 5.74 -0.68
CA PHE A 362 -18.02 7.05 -0.42
C PHE A 362 -18.68 7.68 -1.65
N THR A 363 -18.49 7.10 -2.84
CA THR A 363 -19.26 7.49 -4.03
C THR A 363 -20.47 6.60 -4.24
N LEU A 364 -20.39 5.28 -3.98
CA LEU A 364 -21.46 4.33 -4.29
C LEU A 364 -22.38 4.07 -3.11
N LEU A 365 -21.85 4.00 -1.88
CA LEU A 365 -22.67 3.66 -0.72
C LEU A 365 -23.36 4.88 -0.11
N GLU A 366 -22.88 6.10 -0.40
CA GLU A 366 -23.51 7.34 0.09
C GLU A 366 -24.50 7.98 -0.88
N THR A 367 -24.44 7.67 -2.18
CA THR A 367 -25.33 8.28 -3.21
C THR A 367 -26.75 7.72 -3.22
N ASP A 368 -27.03 6.60 -2.54
CA ASP A 368 -28.32 5.91 -2.60
C ASP A 368 -29.45 6.60 -1.82
N LYS A 369 -29.19 7.77 -1.20
CA LYS A 369 -30.18 8.50 -0.38
C LYS A 369 -30.13 10.02 -0.51
N SER A 370 -30.47 10.60 -1.66
CA SER A 370 -30.83 12.03 -1.85
C SER A 370 -29.93 13.12 -1.19
N ASN A 371 -28.79 12.73 -0.64
CA ASN A 371 -27.77 13.54 0.00
C ASN A 371 -26.65 13.47 -1.01
N VAL A 372 -26.41 14.62 -1.64
CA VAL A 372 -25.24 14.85 -2.48
C VAL A 372 -24.03 14.27 -1.75
N ALA A 373 -23.23 13.44 -2.43
CA ALA A 373 -22.00 12.89 -1.90
C ALA A 373 -21.25 14.03 -1.20
N LYS A 374 -21.20 13.98 0.14
CA LYS A 374 -20.64 15.07 0.92
C LYS A 374 -19.14 15.07 0.64
N ASP A 375 -18.54 16.24 0.48
CA ASP A 375 -17.09 16.35 0.54
C ASP A 375 -16.61 16.39 1.98
N ALA A 376 -15.40 15.90 2.21
CA ALA A 376 -14.73 16.08 3.49
C ALA A 376 -14.63 17.57 3.82
N ASN A 377 -14.94 17.94 5.07
CA ASN A 377 -14.73 19.29 5.54
C ASN A 377 -13.23 19.56 5.77
N SER A 378 -12.86 20.82 6.01
CA SER A 378 -11.46 21.20 6.21
C SER A 378 -10.80 20.54 7.42
N GLU A 379 -11.58 20.23 8.47
CA GLU A 379 -11.08 19.55 9.67
C GLU A 379 -10.78 18.07 9.39
N GLU A 380 -11.66 17.36 8.69
CA GLU A 380 -11.46 15.97 8.26
C GLU A 380 -10.22 15.84 7.36
N LEU A 381 -10.04 16.77 6.42
CA LEU A 381 -8.86 16.81 5.54
C LEU A 381 -7.57 17.06 6.33
N GLU A 382 -7.59 18.00 7.26
CA GLU A 382 -6.40 18.39 8.02
C GLU A 382 -6.02 17.32 9.05
N ASN A 383 -7.00 16.70 9.70
CA ASN A 383 -6.76 15.57 10.60
C ASN A 383 -6.15 14.38 9.85
N ALA A 384 -6.70 14.04 8.67
CA ALA A 384 -6.14 12.98 7.84
C ALA A 384 -4.71 13.30 7.38
N ARG A 385 -4.44 14.55 6.93
CA ARG A 385 -3.10 14.99 6.51
C ARG A 385 -2.06 14.90 7.62
N ASN A 386 -2.45 15.23 8.85
CA ASN A 386 -1.54 15.24 10.01
C ASN A 386 -1.21 13.85 10.55
N VAL A 387 -2.04 12.85 10.25
CA VAL A 387 -1.91 11.49 10.78
C VAL A 387 -1.41 10.50 9.72
N ILE A 388 -1.93 10.60 8.50
CA ILE A 388 -1.66 9.62 7.45
C ILE A 388 -0.40 10.03 6.67
N PRO A 389 0.64 9.18 6.67
CA PRO A 389 1.79 9.40 5.82
C PRO A 389 1.35 9.56 4.37
N GLN A 390 1.90 10.57 3.71
CA GLN A 390 1.69 10.78 2.27
C GLN A 390 0.22 10.91 1.84
N PHE A 391 -0.67 11.33 2.75
CA PHE A 391 -2.10 11.59 2.49
C PHE A 391 -2.38 12.30 1.16
N ASP A 392 -1.56 13.31 0.83
CA ASP A 392 -1.73 14.13 -0.35
C ASP A 392 -1.52 13.38 -1.69
N THR A 393 -1.06 12.12 -1.67
CA THR A 393 -0.97 11.24 -2.85
C THR A 393 -2.29 10.60 -3.25
N ALA A 394 -3.33 10.66 -2.39
CA ALA A 394 -4.63 10.06 -2.68
C ALA A 394 -5.26 10.63 -3.96
N ARG A 395 -5.83 9.75 -4.81
CA ARG A 395 -6.56 10.16 -6.03
C ARG A 395 -7.73 11.08 -5.72
N ASP A 396 -8.43 10.83 -4.62
CA ASP A 396 -9.48 11.69 -4.08
C ASP A 396 -9.27 11.89 -2.58
N LYS A 397 -8.65 13.03 -2.22
CA LYS A 397 -8.36 13.39 -0.83
C LYS A 397 -9.62 13.53 0.01
N SER A 398 -10.73 13.95 -0.60
CA SER A 398 -12.02 14.12 0.07
C SER A 398 -12.53 12.76 0.52
N LYS A 399 -12.66 11.80 -0.41
CA LYS A 399 -13.14 10.45 -0.11
C LYS A 399 -12.20 9.70 0.84
N PHE A 400 -10.90 9.90 0.68
CA PHE A 400 -9.92 9.28 1.57
C PHE A 400 -9.97 9.81 3.01
N ALA A 401 -10.13 11.13 3.19
CA ALA A 401 -10.34 11.73 4.51
C ALA A 401 -11.67 11.29 5.14
N GLN A 402 -12.72 11.03 4.35
CA GLN A 402 -13.96 10.42 4.85
C GLN A 402 -13.74 8.99 5.34
N MET A 403 -12.96 8.19 4.61
CA MET A 403 -12.59 6.84 5.04
C MET A 403 -11.85 6.87 6.38
N PHE A 404 -10.89 7.78 6.54
CA PHE A 404 -10.18 8.01 7.80
C PHE A 404 -11.11 8.46 8.94
N SER A 405 -11.82 9.58 8.77
CA SER A 405 -12.70 10.16 9.79
C SER A 405 -13.87 9.27 10.20
N SER A 406 -14.26 8.34 9.33
CA SER A 406 -15.26 7.33 9.69
C SER A 406 -14.72 6.25 10.64
N GLY A 407 -13.40 6.12 10.81
CA GLY A 407 -12.77 5.03 11.57
C GLY A 407 -12.65 3.71 10.79
N LEU A 408 -12.81 3.73 9.46
CA LEU A 408 -12.57 2.53 8.65
C LEU A 408 -11.08 2.17 8.60
N LEU A 409 -10.19 3.16 8.75
CA LEU A 409 -8.73 3.01 8.73
C LEU A 409 -8.10 2.88 10.12
N ASP A 410 -8.89 2.82 11.20
CA ASP A 410 -8.34 2.76 12.57
C ASP A 410 -7.34 1.61 12.72
N GLY A 411 -6.15 1.92 13.24
CA GLY A 411 -5.02 0.99 13.32
C GLY A 411 -4.26 0.81 12.00
N LEU A 412 -4.97 0.65 10.89
CA LEU A 412 -4.37 0.39 9.56
C LEU A 412 -3.39 1.48 9.11
N TYR A 413 -3.72 2.75 9.34
CA TYR A 413 -2.84 3.86 8.96
C TYR A 413 -1.54 3.94 9.79
N GLN A 414 -1.42 3.14 10.86
CA GLN A 414 -0.23 3.06 11.70
C GLN A 414 0.76 2.01 11.20
N ILE A 415 0.36 1.16 10.25
CA ILE A 415 1.26 0.22 9.59
C ILE A 415 2.34 1.01 8.85
N PRO A 416 3.64 0.76 9.08
CA PRO A 416 4.69 1.50 8.40
C PRO A 416 4.64 1.32 6.88
N GLY A 417 4.87 2.41 6.15
CA GLY A 417 4.67 2.44 4.71
C GLY A 417 3.19 2.45 4.28
N PHE A 418 2.25 2.67 5.19
CA PHE A 418 0.87 2.91 4.81
C PHE A 418 0.76 4.19 3.96
N THR A 419 0.17 4.05 2.77
CA THR A 419 -0.13 5.16 1.88
C THR A 419 -1.52 4.97 1.26
N PRO A 420 -2.14 6.05 0.73
CA PRO A 420 -3.38 5.94 0.00
C PRO A 420 -3.33 5.00 -1.22
N GLN A 421 -2.18 4.89 -1.90
CA GLN A 421 -2.03 4.07 -3.12
C GLN A 421 -1.52 2.66 -2.86
N ARG A 422 -1.26 2.31 -1.59
CA ARG A 422 -0.87 0.98 -1.17
C ARG A 422 -1.98 -0.04 -1.50
N PRO A 423 -1.63 -1.21 -2.07
CA PRO A 423 -2.58 -2.31 -2.21
C PRO A 423 -3.14 -2.74 -0.85
N VAL A 424 -4.44 -3.03 -0.82
CA VAL A 424 -5.14 -3.57 0.33
C VAL A 424 -4.96 -5.09 0.31
N ASN A 425 -4.42 -5.69 1.37
CA ASN A 425 -4.37 -7.15 1.47
C ASN A 425 -5.74 -7.73 1.89
N LYS A 426 -5.89 -9.04 1.76
CA LYS A 426 -7.14 -9.76 2.06
C LYS A 426 -7.62 -9.56 3.50
N ALA A 427 -6.72 -9.63 4.49
CA ALA A 427 -7.07 -9.44 5.89
C ALA A 427 -7.57 -8.02 6.18
N GLU A 428 -6.91 -7.01 5.63
CA GLU A 428 -7.29 -5.61 5.78
C GLU A 428 -8.60 -5.29 5.06
N ALA A 429 -8.80 -5.85 3.87
CA ALA A 429 -10.06 -5.72 3.17
C ALA A 429 -11.21 -6.33 3.98
N LEU A 430 -10.98 -7.52 4.58
CA LEU A 430 -11.97 -8.16 5.46
C LEU A 430 -12.30 -7.28 6.66
N LEU A 431 -11.29 -6.64 7.27
CA LEU A 431 -11.49 -5.69 8.36
C LEU A 431 -12.33 -4.48 7.94
N VAL A 432 -12.01 -3.87 6.79
CA VAL A 432 -12.77 -2.74 6.23
C VAL A 432 -14.22 -3.16 5.98
N VAL A 433 -14.45 -4.30 5.33
CA VAL A 433 -15.80 -4.85 5.07
C VAL A 433 -16.54 -5.11 6.38
N LYS A 434 -15.88 -5.70 7.37
CA LYS A 434 -16.44 -5.92 8.71
C LYS A 434 -16.90 -4.62 9.35
N ARG A 435 -16.07 -3.57 9.30
CA ARG A 435 -16.41 -2.25 9.86
C ARG A 435 -17.55 -1.57 9.09
N LEU A 436 -17.64 -1.76 7.77
CA LEU A 436 -18.78 -1.32 6.96
C LEU A 436 -20.08 -2.04 7.40
N ILE A 437 -20.08 -3.38 7.46
CA ILE A 437 -21.23 -4.19 7.90
C ILE A 437 -21.64 -3.84 9.35
N GLN A 438 -20.68 -3.57 10.22
CA GLN A 438 -20.94 -3.15 11.59
C GLN A 438 -21.77 -1.86 11.63
N LYS A 439 -21.49 -0.91 10.73
CA LYS A 439 -22.21 0.38 10.61
C LYS A 439 -23.54 0.28 9.84
N MET A 440 -23.81 -0.82 9.13
CA MET A 440 -25.08 -1.00 8.44
C MET A 440 -26.27 -1.10 9.42
N SER A 441 -27.37 -0.44 9.05
CA SER A 441 -28.68 -0.57 9.69
C SER A 441 -29.49 -1.64 8.94
N ILE A 442 -29.64 -2.85 9.51
CA ILE A 442 -30.25 -4.04 8.85
C ILE A 442 -31.19 -4.83 9.76
#